data_AF-A0A535QHU3-F1
#
_entry.id   AF-A0A535QHU3-F1
#
_cell.length_a   1.000
_cell.length_b   1.000
_cell.length_c   1.000
_cell.angle_alpha   90.00
_cell.angle_beta   90.00
_cell.angle_gamma   90.00
#
_symmetry.space_group_name_H-M   'P 1'
#
loop_
_entity.id
_entity.type
_entity.pdbx_description
1 polymer ?
#
loop_
_entity_poly.entity_id
_entity_poly.type
_entity_poly.pdbx_seq_one_letter_code
_entity_poly.pdbx_strand_id
1 'polypeptide(L)'
;MPIDYFDILPSHPPPMPLESLASYITRLAQANDIQSMSGLVALLSLEDRIHSSTVGFFVDLPPVSFGALPEVAICSDARLLETTFYHLIRKFNRSPFPQPASRFLAASVAQRLRYCPVCLIE
;
A
#
# COMPACT_ATOMS: atom_id res chain seq x y z
N MET A 1 21.07 8.15 6.78
CA MET A 1 21.16 8.42 8.23
C MET A 1 20.85 7.12 8.96
N PRO A 2 21.38 6.87 10.16
CA PRO A 2 20.91 5.75 10.96
C PRO A 2 19.42 5.96 11.26
N ILE A 3 18.62 4.90 11.11
CA ILE A 3 17.20 4.90 11.46
C ILE A 3 17.12 5.04 12.98
N ASP A 4 16.52 6.11 13.49
CA ASP A 4 16.34 6.29 14.93
C ASP A 4 15.15 5.45 15.41
N TYR A 5 15.16 5.02 16.67
CA TYR A 5 14.06 4.23 17.25
C TYR A 5 12.72 5.00 17.22
N PHE A 6 12.78 6.33 17.20
CA PHE A 6 11.61 7.20 17.09
C PHE A 6 11.10 7.39 15.65
N ASP A 7 11.85 6.94 14.65
CA ASP A 7 11.48 7.05 13.23
C ASP A 7 10.66 5.84 12.74
N ILE A 8 10.45 4.82 13.59
CA ILE A 8 9.71 3.61 13.27
C ILE A 8 8.37 3.54 14.00
N LEU A 9 7.40 2.83 13.41
CA LEU A 9 6.15 2.56 14.08
C LEU A 9 6.35 1.60 15.27
N PRO A 10 5.76 1.91 16.45
CA PRO A 10 5.82 1.02 17.61
C PRO A 10 5.36 -0.41 17.31
N SER A 11 4.32 -0.54 16.50
CA SER A 11 3.78 -1.82 16.02
C SER A 11 3.94 -1.90 14.50
N HIS A 12 4.61 -2.94 14.02
CA HIS A 12 4.95 -3.09 12.61
C HIS A 12 4.64 -4.52 12.14
N PRO A 13 3.35 -4.92 12.19
CA PRO A 13 2.98 -6.27 11.83
C PRO A 13 3.22 -6.48 10.32
N PRO A 14 3.82 -7.60 9.88
CA PRO A 14 4.16 -7.80 8.47
C PRO A 14 2.90 -7.98 7.61
N PRO A 15 3.00 -7.78 6.28
CA PRO A 15 1.91 -8.10 5.36
C PRO A 15 1.50 -9.59 5.44
N MET A 16 0.20 -9.84 5.47
CA MET A 16 -0.36 -11.20 5.45
C MET A 16 -0.37 -11.76 4.02
N PRO A 17 -0.39 -13.10 3.86
CA PRO A 17 -0.52 -13.71 2.54
C PRO A 17 -1.80 -13.25 1.84
N LEU A 18 -1.69 -12.84 0.57
CA LEU A 18 -2.80 -12.36 -0.27
C LEU A 18 -3.51 -11.10 0.26
N GLU A 19 -2.89 -10.39 1.21
CA GLU A 19 -3.39 -9.11 1.68
C GLU A 19 -3.15 -8.02 0.64
N SER A 20 -4.15 -7.17 0.43
CA SER A 20 -4.01 -6.02 -0.45
C SER A 20 -3.24 -4.89 0.23
N LEU A 21 -2.58 -4.02 -0.54
CA LEU A 21 -1.80 -2.90 0.00
C LEU A 21 -2.70 -1.96 0.81
N ALA A 22 -3.92 -1.69 0.33
CA ALA A 22 -4.90 -0.90 1.06
C ALA A 22 -5.27 -1.53 2.42
N SER A 23 -5.49 -2.85 2.45
CA SER A 23 -5.77 -3.59 3.69
C SER A 23 -4.58 -3.54 4.65
N TYR A 24 -3.38 -3.80 4.14
CA TYR A 24 -2.14 -3.77 4.91
C TYR A 24 -1.92 -2.40 5.58
N ILE A 25 -2.02 -1.31 4.81
CA ILE A 25 -1.87 0.05 5.34
C ILE A 25 -2.93 0.36 6.40
N THR A 26 -4.18 -0.07 6.17
CA THR A 26 -5.27 0.11 7.13
C THR A 26 -4.98 -0.61 8.44
N ARG A 27 -4.54 -1.87 8.38
CA ARG A 27 -4.20 -2.68 9.56
C ARG A 27 -2.97 -2.14 10.29
N LEU A 28 -1.96 -1.67 9.54
CA LEU A 28 -0.78 -1.03 10.10
C LEU A 28 -1.15 0.26 10.85
N ALA A 29 -2.07 1.06 10.29
CA ALA A 29 -2.58 2.26 10.93
C ALA A 29 -3.33 1.94 12.23
N GLN A 30 -4.24 0.97 12.18
CA GLN A 30 -5.00 0.50 13.34
C GLN A 30 -4.09 -0.03 14.46
N ALA A 31 -3.04 -0.77 14.11
CA ALA A 31 -2.08 -1.30 15.07
C ALA A 31 -1.26 -0.21 15.79
N ASN A 32 -1.27 1.02 15.27
CA ASN A 32 -0.59 2.19 15.85
C ASN A 32 -1.55 3.32 16.22
N ASP A 33 -2.85 3.01 16.35
CA ASP A 33 -3.92 3.94 16.71
C ASP A 33 -4.03 5.19 15.79
N ILE A 34 -3.66 5.03 14.53
CA ILE A 34 -3.80 6.06 13.50
C ILE A 34 -5.20 5.96 12.90
N GLN A 35 -6.12 6.82 13.36
CA GLN A 35 -7.54 6.76 12.96
C GLN A 35 -7.94 7.81 11.90
N SER A 36 -7.00 8.61 11.41
CA SER A 36 -7.27 9.68 10.46
C SER A 36 -6.54 9.50 9.14
N MET A 37 -7.18 9.92 8.04
CA MET A 37 -6.54 9.96 6.72
C MET A 37 -5.32 10.88 6.70
N SER A 38 -5.35 11.98 7.46
CA SER A 38 -4.18 12.86 7.63
C SER A 38 -3.02 12.15 8.31
N GLY A 39 -3.29 11.32 9.33
CA GLY A 39 -2.26 10.50 9.99
C GLY A 39 -1.68 9.45 9.05
N LEU A 40 -2.51 8.83 8.20
CA LEU A 40 -2.05 7.92 7.15
C LEU A 40 -1.17 8.61 6.10
N VAL A 41 -1.52 9.82 5.68
CA VAL A 41 -0.71 10.62 4.74
C VAL A 41 0.63 11.01 5.36
N ALA A 42 0.63 11.41 6.63
CA ALA A 42 1.84 11.72 7.39
C ALA A 42 2.74 10.47 7.53
N LEU A 43 2.15 9.32 7.87
CA LEU A 43 2.86 8.04 7.98
C LEU A 43 3.62 7.67 6.70
N LEU A 44 2.98 7.87 5.55
CA LEU A 44 3.55 7.50 4.26
C LEU A 44 4.50 8.59 3.72
N SER A 45 4.72 9.67 4.48
CA SER A 45 5.44 10.88 4.07
C SER A 45 4.98 11.39 2.70
N LEU A 46 3.66 11.35 2.47
CA LEU A 46 3.03 11.73 1.20
C LEU A 46 2.70 13.23 1.13
N GLU A 47 3.20 14.03 2.07
CA GLU A 47 2.89 15.46 2.22
C GLU A 47 3.14 16.26 0.92
N ASP A 48 4.16 15.87 0.14
CA ASP A 48 4.48 16.49 -1.16
C ASP A 48 3.78 15.85 -2.37
N ARG A 49 2.97 14.79 -2.20
CA ARG A 49 2.42 13.96 -3.31
C ARG A 49 0.92 13.67 -3.24
N ILE A 50 0.18 14.49 -2.51
CA ILE A 50 -1.24 14.30 -2.14
C ILE A 50 -2.20 14.03 -3.34
N HIS A 51 -1.83 14.37 -4.58
CA HIS A 51 -2.76 14.31 -5.71
C HIS A 51 -2.66 13.04 -6.59
N SER A 52 -1.60 12.22 -6.47
CA SER A 52 -1.36 11.11 -7.41
C SER A 52 -1.07 9.76 -6.75
N SER A 53 -0.40 9.74 -5.59
CA SER A 53 -0.01 8.50 -4.92
C SER A 53 -1.16 7.84 -4.16
N THR A 54 -2.04 8.63 -3.53
CA THR A 54 -3.19 8.18 -2.73
C THR A 54 -4.15 7.30 -3.52
N VAL A 55 -4.39 7.64 -4.79
CA VAL A 55 -5.25 6.84 -5.69
C VAL A 55 -4.63 5.48 -6.02
N GLY A 56 -3.31 5.38 -6.10
CA GLY A 56 -2.61 4.12 -6.37
C GLY A 56 -2.75 3.10 -5.24
N PHE A 57 -2.72 3.57 -3.99
CA PHE A 57 -2.86 2.71 -2.80
C PHE A 57 -4.24 2.05 -2.72
N PHE A 58 -5.32 2.78 -3.01
CA PHE A 58 -6.69 2.23 -2.93
C PHE A 58 -7.08 1.33 -4.11
N VAL A 59 -6.24 1.28 -5.15
CA VAL A 59 -6.42 0.40 -6.32
C VAL A 59 -5.34 -0.69 -6.34
N ASP A 60 -4.56 -0.84 -5.26
CA ASP A 60 -3.49 -1.83 -5.11
C ASP A 60 -2.52 -1.89 -6.31
N LEU A 61 -2.31 -0.73 -6.96
CA LEU A 61 -1.37 -0.60 -8.07
C LEU A 61 0.04 -0.47 -7.49
N PRO A 62 1.07 -1.07 -8.12
CA PRO A 62 2.44 -0.88 -7.69
C PRO A 62 2.80 0.61 -7.77
N PRO A 63 3.17 1.26 -6.64
CA PRO A 63 3.55 2.65 -6.65
C PRO A 63 4.94 2.82 -7.28
N VAL A 64 5.27 4.05 -7.70
CA VAL A 64 6.63 4.37 -8.18
C VAL A 64 7.64 4.26 -7.04
N SER A 65 7.20 4.56 -5.82
CA SER A 65 7.96 4.45 -4.57
C SER A 65 6.97 4.27 -3.42
N PHE A 66 7.33 3.48 -2.43
CA PHE A 66 6.58 3.31 -1.20
C PHE A 66 6.78 4.48 -0.20
N GLY A 67 7.59 5.49 -0.54
CA GLY A 67 7.92 6.58 0.36
C GLY A 67 8.65 6.08 1.60
N ALA A 68 8.26 6.56 2.77
CA ALA A 68 8.82 6.12 4.06
C ALA A 68 8.26 4.77 4.56
N LEU A 69 7.23 4.21 3.90
CA LEU A 69 6.55 2.99 4.36
C LEU A 69 7.48 1.79 4.65
N PRO A 70 8.48 1.47 3.81
CA PRO A 70 9.39 0.36 4.08
C PRO A 70 10.18 0.55 5.37
N GLU A 71 10.58 1.79 5.64
CA GLU A 71 11.38 2.16 6.81
C GLU A 71 10.52 2.16 8.07
N VAL A 72 9.39 2.87 8.04
CA VAL A 72 8.50 3.01 9.22
C VAL A 72 7.86 1.68 9.63
N ALA A 73 7.63 0.77 8.68
CA ALA A 73 7.01 -0.53 8.91
C ALA A 73 8.02 -1.69 8.99
N ILE A 74 9.32 -1.41 8.90
CA ILE A 74 10.40 -2.42 8.90
C ILE A 74 10.07 -3.57 7.93
N CYS A 75 9.74 -3.20 6.70
CA CYS A 75 9.29 -4.13 5.66
C CYS A 75 10.04 -3.87 4.36
N SER A 76 10.47 -4.93 3.66
CA SER A 76 11.18 -4.75 2.39
C SER A 76 10.22 -4.36 1.27
N ASP A 77 10.71 -3.56 0.31
CA ASP A 77 9.95 -3.20 -0.90
C ASP A 77 9.41 -4.44 -1.63
N ALA A 78 10.19 -5.52 -1.69
CA ALA A 78 9.77 -6.77 -2.31
C ALA A 78 8.51 -7.35 -1.63
N ARG A 79 8.47 -7.34 -0.29
CA ARG A 79 7.31 -7.81 0.47
C ARG A 79 6.11 -6.87 0.32
N LEU A 80 6.34 -5.57 0.22
CA LEU A 80 5.27 -4.61 -0.06
C LEU A 80 4.71 -4.77 -1.48
N LEU A 81 5.54 -5.08 -2.48
CA LEU A 81 5.08 -5.34 -3.85
C LEU A 81 4.16 -6.57 -3.95
N GLU A 82 4.34 -7.57 -3.07
CA GLU A 82 3.45 -8.73 -3.01
C GLU A 82 2.01 -8.37 -2.62
N THR A 83 1.81 -7.24 -1.95
CA THR A 83 0.48 -6.71 -1.60
C THR A 83 -0.18 -5.93 -2.75
N THR A 84 0.50 -5.80 -3.89
CA THR A 84 0.02 -5.06 -5.06
C THR A 84 -0.17 -5.98 -6.27
N PHE A 85 -0.72 -5.44 -7.36
CA PHE A 85 -0.80 -6.15 -8.64
C PHE A 85 0.55 -6.32 -9.36
N TYR A 86 1.69 -5.98 -8.74
CA TYR A 86 3.02 -6.07 -9.34
C TYR A 86 3.30 -7.40 -10.05
N HIS A 87 3.14 -8.52 -9.35
CA HIS A 87 3.46 -9.84 -9.91
C HIS A 87 2.53 -10.22 -11.07
N LEU A 88 1.26 -9.82 -11.00
CA LEU A 88 0.30 -10.02 -12.07
C LEU A 88 0.71 -9.22 -13.31
N ILE A 89 1.06 -7.94 -13.16
CA ILE A 89 1.51 -7.08 -14.27
C ILE A 89 2.78 -7.64 -14.91
N ARG A 90 3.74 -8.08 -14.10
CA ARG A 90 5.01 -8.68 -14.57
C ARG A 90 4.77 -9.98 -15.33
N LYS A 91 3.84 -10.83 -14.87
CA LYS A 91 3.47 -12.08 -15.55
C LYS A 91 2.98 -11.84 -16.98
N PHE A 92 2.31 -10.72 -17.24
CA PHE A 92 1.83 -10.34 -18.58
C PHE A 92 2.82 -9.50 -19.39
N ASN A 93 4.09 -9.41 -18.97
CA ASN A 93 5.13 -8.59 -19.59
C ASN A 93 4.69 -7.12 -19.79
N ARG A 94 3.93 -6.58 -18.84
CA ARG A 94 3.49 -5.19 -18.85
C ARG A 94 4.38 -4.33 -17.97
N SER A 95 4.33 -3.02 -18.20
CA SER A 95 5.07 -2.05 -17.40
C SER A 95 4.44 -1.92 -16.00
N PRO A 96 5.24 -2.04 -14.92
CA PRO A 96 4.76 -1.91 -13.54
C PRO A 96 4.56 -0.46 -13.09
N PHE A 97 4.68 0.54 -13.98
CA PHE A 97 4.36 1.91 -13.62
C PHE A 97 2.83 2.09 -13.43
N PRO A 98 2.38 2.93 -12.50
CA PRO A 98 0.95 3.06 -12.17
C PRO A 98 0.04 3.37 -13.36
N GLN A 99 0.43 4.28 -14.24
CA GLN A 99 -0.36 4.69 -15.41
C GLN A 99 -0.52 3.56 -16.44
N PRO A 100 0.56 2.91 -16.92
CA PRO A 100 0.43 1.75 -17.78
C PRO A 100 -0.32 0.58 -17.13
N ALA A 101 -0.06 0.32 -15.85
CA ALA A 101 -0.70 -0.74 -15.08
C ALA A 101 -2.21 -0.52 -14.95
N SER A 102 -2.64 0.70 -14.63
CA SER A 102 -4.06 1.03 -14.49
C SER A 102 -4.81 0.86 -15.80
N ARG A 103 -4.22 1.25 -16.94
CA ARG A 103 -4.80 1.05 -18.28
C ARG A 103 -4.93 -0.43 -18.62
N PHE A 104 -3.92 -1.23 -18.30
CA PHE A 104 -3.95 -2.67 -18.51
C PHE A 104 -5.06 -3.36 -17.70
N LEU A 105 -5.29 -2.90 -16.47
CA LEU A 105 -6.26 -3.46 -15.54
C LEU A 105 -7.65 -2.77 -15.58
N ALA A 106 -7.85 -1.78 -16.44
CA ALA A 106 -9.00 -0.87 -16.39
C ALA A 106 -10.37 -1.55 -16.44
N ALA A 107 -10.47 -2.70 -17.08
CA ALA A 107 -11.71 -3.49 -17.17
C ALA A 107 -11.78 -4.64 -16.17
N SER A 108 -10.71 -4.91 -15.44
CA SER A 108 -10.57 -6.04 -14.52
C SER A 108 -10.68 -5.61 -13.05
N VAL A 109 -10.34 -4.35 -12.75
CA VAL A 109 -10.36 -3.81 -11.39
C VAL A 109 -11.55 -2.86 -11.24
N ALA A 110 -12.25 -2.97 -10.12
CA ALA A 110 -13.36 -2.08 -9.81
C ALA A 110 -12.85 -0.66 -9.52
N GLN A 111 -13.55 0.35 -10.01
CA GLN A 111 -13.22 1.77 -9.75
C GLN A 111 -13.47 2.20 -8.30
N ARG A 112 -14.16 1.35 -7.52
CA ARG A 112 -14.50 1.58 -6.12
C ARG A 112 -14.19 0.30 -5.36
N LEU A 113 -13.73 0.46 -4.12
CA LEU A 113 -13.43 -0.65 -3.24
C LEU A 113 -14.66 -1.55 -3.11
N ARG A 114 -14.49 -2.82 -3.46
CA ARG A 114 -15.46 -3.88 -3.19
C ARG A 114 -14.83 -4.79 -2.15
N TYR A 115 -15.57 -5.10 -1.11
CA TYR A 115 -15.12 -5.97 -0.04
C TYR A 115 -16.12 -7.09 0.17
N CYS A 116 -15.63 -8.22 0.68
CA CYS A 116 -16.49 -9.30 1.14
C CYS A 116 -16.77 -9.08 2.64
N PRO A 117 -18.03 -8.85 3.06
CA PRO A 117 -18.33 -8.63 4.47
C PRO A 117 -18.04 -9.86 5.34
N VAL A 118 -18.13 -11.07 4.80
CA VAL A 118 -17.76 -12.30 5.53
C VAL A 118 -16.26 -12.30 5.85
N CYS A 119 -15.42 -11.97 4.88
CA CYS A 119 -13.96 -11.90 5.08
C CYS A 119 -13.51 -10.78 6.02
N LEU A 120 -14.37 -9.79 6.33
CA LEU A 120 -14.06 -8.75 7.32
C LEU A 120 -14.42 -9.15 8.75
N ILE A 121 -15.19 -10.23 8.93
CA ILE A 121 -15.62 -10.72 10.25
C ILE A 121 -14.68 -11.81 10.79
N GLU A 122 -13.99 -12.53 9.90
CA GLU A 122 -12.96 -13.53 10.21
C GLU A 122 -11.72 -12.90 10.88
#